data_AF-A0A3B0RG90-F1
#
_entry.id   AF-A0A3B0RG90-F1
#
_cell.length_a   1.000
_cell.length_b   1.000
_cell.length_c   1.000
_cell.angle_alpha   90.00
_cell.angle_beta   90.00
_cell.angle_gamma   90.00
#
_symmetry.space_group_name_H-M   'P 1'
#
loop_
_entity.id
_entity.type
_entity.pdbx_description
1 polymer ?
#
loop_
_entity_poly.entity_id
_entity_poly.type
_entity_poly.pdbx_seq_one_letter_code
_entity_poly.pdbx_strand_id
1 'polypeptide(L)'
;MKNYIIFLPITIIYLSMKSTLASTLPLPELTVMITIFIAYEKSSLDGVILSFILGYIDDVFTGGVIGSSSFSLVLIYIIIHLLTQKVELSTVTSRAGVAAALTLLKMITVWVIIRATGLAVPFSFQILLTAIVTGLFAPVIIVVFLRLKRLAGAGPQTEREGGL
;
A
#
# COMPACT_ATOMS: atom_id res chain seq x y z
N MET A 1 -9.65 -11.24 7.80
CA MET A 1 -8.24 -11.51 7.41
C MET A 1 -8.03 -12.34 6.13
N LYS A 2 -8.62 -13.53 5.96
CA LYS A 2 -8.24 -14.51 4.89
C LYS A 2 -8.11 -13.93 3.47
N ASN A 3 -9.02 -13.05 3.07
CA ASN A 3 -9.03 -12.46 1.72
C ASN A 3 -7.89 -11.46 1.46
N TYR A 4 -7.26 -10.93 2.50
CA TYR A 4 -6.19 -9.92 2.38
C TYR A 4 -4.79 -10.53 2.54
N ILE A 5 -4.68 -11.78 3.01
CA ILE A 5 -3.40 -12.48 3.20
C ILE A 5 -2.65 -12.62 1.87
N ILE A 6 -3.35 -12.71 0.74
CA ILE A 6 -2.73 -12.80 -0.60
C ILE A 6 -1.85 -11.60 -0.94
N PHE A 7 -2.08 -10.43 -0.32
CA PHE A 7 -1.26 -9.25 -0.57
C PHE A 7 0.14 -9.35 0.06
N LEU A 8 0.35 -10.18 1.08
CA LEU A 8 1.66 -10.40 1.69
C LEU A 8 2.67 -11.04 0.73
N PRO A 9 2.41 -12.23 0.13
CA PRO A 9 3.35 -12.82 -0.82
C PRO A 9 3.55 -11.93 -2.06
N ILE A 10 2.50 -11.25 -2.53
CA ILE A 10 2.62 -10.28 -3.64
C ILE A 10 3.58 -9.15 -3.27
N THR A 11 3.47 -8.61 -2.05
CA THR A 11 4.35 -7.54 -1.57
C THR A 11 5.79 -8.02 -1.46
N ILE A 12 6.01 -9.23 -0.92
CA ILE A 12 7.35 -9.81 -0.81
C ILE A 12 7.99 -9.97 -2.20
N ILE A 13 7.27 -10.53 -3.16
CA ILE A 13 7.76 -10.70 -4.54
C ILE A 13 8.07 -9.34 -5.17
N TYR A 14 7.14 -8.39 -5.06
CA TYR A 14 7.31 -7.04 -5.59
C TYR A 14 8.54 -6.34 -4.97
N LEU A 15 8.69 -6.37 -3.65
CA LEU A 15 9.80 -5.73 -2.96
C LEU A 15 11.14 -6.39 -3.28
N SER A 16 11.16 -7.73 -3.38
CA SER A 16 12.35 -8.47 -3.82
C SER A 16 12.79 -8.04 -5.23
N MET A 17 11.84 -7.94 -6.16
CA MET A 17 12.13 -7.45 -7.51
C MET A 17 12.59 -5.99 -7.52
N LYS A 18 11.92 -5.13 -6.74
CA LYS A 18 12.28 -3.70 -6.63
C LYS A 18 13.69 -3.53 -6.07
N SER A 19 14.04 -4.25 -5.01
CA SER A 19 15.36 -4.16 -4.39
C SER A 19 16.48 -4.68 -5.29
N THR A 20 16.21 -5.69 -6.13
CA THR A 20 17.25 -6.35 -6.95
C THR A 20 17.38 -5.79 -8.36
N LEU A 21 16.26 -5.54 -9.07
CA LEU A 21 16.29 -5.19 -10.49
C LEU A 21 16.13 -3.69 -10.78
N ALA A 22 15.55 -2.92 -9.85
CA ALA A 22 15.04 -1.58 -10.15
C ALA A 22 15.34 -0.55 -9.05
N SER A 23 16.50 -0.66 -8.41
CA SER A 23 16.89 0.20 -7.30
C SER A 23 16.96 1.70 -7.65
N THR A 24 17.11 2.04 -8.94
CA THR A 24 17.22 3.44 -9.42
C THR A 24 15.98 3.95 -10.14
N LEU A 25 15.01 3.08 -10.47
CA LEU A 25 13.82 3.45 -11.21
C LEU A 25 12.67 3.82 -10.26
N PRO A 26 11.93 4.92 -10.51
CA PRO A 26 10.76 5.26 -9.73
C PRO A 26 9.63 4.27 -10.06
N LEU A 27 9.44 3.27 -9.21
CA LEU A 27 8.38 2.28 -9.32
C LEU A 27 7.18 2.63 -8.42
N PRO A 28 5.94 2.30 -8.81
CA PRO A 28 4.76 2.63 -8.02
C PRO A 28 4.79 1.97 -6.65
N GLU A 29 4.47 2.71 -5.59
CA GLU A 29 4.49 2.24 -4.20
C GLU A 29 3.33 1.29 -3.90
N LEU A 30 3.59 -0.01 -4.09
CA LEU A 30 2.56 -1.04 -3.96
C LEU A 30 2.03 -1.17 -2.52
N THR A 31 2.87 -0.97 -1.50
CA THR A 31 2.46 -1.07 -0.09
C THR A 31 1.46 0.01 0.31
N VAL A 32 1.62 1.24 -0.22
CA VAL A 32 0.65 2.33 -0.07
C VAL A 32 -0.63 1.97 -0.81
N MET A 33 -0.54 1.48 -2.05
CA MET A 33 -1.72 1.11 -2.84
C MET A 33 -2.54 0.00 -2.19
N ILE A 34 -1.89 -1.03 -1.65
CA ILE A 34 -2.56 -2.12 -0.91
C ILE A 34 -3.24 -1.56 0.34
N THR A 35 -2.56 -0.69 1.09
CA THR A 35 -3.11 -0.05 2.28
C THR A 35 -4.36 0.78 1.96
N ILE A 36 -4.31 1.61 0.91
CA ILE A 36 -5.46 2.40 0.44
C ILE A 36 -6.61 1.46 0.07
N PHE A 37 -6.33 0.38 -0.67
CA PHE A 37 -7.35 -0.57 -1.10
C PHE A 37 -8.06 -1.25 0.08
N ILE A 38 -7.30 -1.72 1.08
CA ILE A 38 -7.87 -2.36 2.27
C ILE A 38 -8.68 -1.36 3.11
N ALA A 39 -8.12 -0.16 3.34
CA ALA A 39 -8.78 0.88 4.11
C ALA A 39 -10.09 1.36 3.48
N TYR A 40 -10.14 1.39 2.14
CA TYR A 40 -11.35 1.76 1.39
C TYR A 40 -12.44 0.68 1.46
N GLU A 41 -12.08 -0.61 1.39
CA GLU A 41 -13.08 -1.68 1.36
C GLU A 41 -13.76 -1.96 2.70
N LYS A 42 -12.98 -2.07 3.78
CA LYS A 42 -13.53 -2.40 5.09
C LYS A 42 -12.63 -1.87 6.21
N SER A 43 -13.16 -0.91 6.95
CA SER A 43 -12.54 -0.50 8.21
C SER A 43 -12.60 -1.66 9.20
N SER A 44 -11.42 -2.14 9.60
CA SER A 44 -11.28 -3.22 10.55
C SER A 44 -9.91 -3.18 11.18
N LEU A 45 -9.82 -3.71 12.40
CA LEU A 45 -8.56 -3.88 13.11
C LEU A 45 -7.58 -4.74 12.28
N ASP A 46 -8.09 -5.73 11.53
CA ASP A 46 -7.33 -6.52 10.56
C ASP A 46 -6.55 -5.65 9.55
N GLY A 47 -7.17 -4.57 9.06
CA GLY A 47 -6.55 -3.68 8.08
C GLY A 47 -5.40 -2.88 8.68
N VAL A 48 -5.56 -2.42 9.92
CA VAL A 48 -4.49 -1.72 10.67
C VAL A 48 -3.30 -2.65 10.89
N ILE A 49 -3.55 -3.89 11.37
CA ILE A 49 -2.51 -4.90 11.56
C ILE A 49 -1.80 -5.19 10.24
N LEU A 50 -2.56 -5.36 9.15
CA LEU A 50 -1.96 -5.67 7.85
C LEU A 50 -1.12 -4.51 7.31
N SER A 51 -1.56 -3.27 7.46
CA SER A 51 -0.77 -2.08 7.10
C SER A 51 0.52 -1.97 7.92
N PHE A 52 0.47 -2.30 9.21
CA PHE A 52 1.67 -2.40 10.05
C PHE A 52 2.63 -3.47 9.52
N ILE A 53 2.15 -4.69 9.27
CA ILE A 53 2.97 -5.79 8.75
C ILE A 53 3.58 -5.43 7.39
N LEU A 54 2.79 -4.84 6.48
CA LEU A 54 3.29 -4.41 5.17
C LEU A 54 4.40 -3.37 5.30
N GLY A 55 4.26 -2.43 6.24
CA GLY A 55 5.30 -1.43 6.48
C GLY A 55 6.55 -2.04 7.11
N TYR A 56 6.40 -3.02 7.99
CA TYR A 56 7.53 -3.75 8.56
C TYR A 56 8.31 -4.49 7.47
N ILE A 57 7.61 -5.19 6.57
CA ILE A 57 8.23 -5.86 5.42
C ILE A 57 8.93 -4.81 4.53
N ASP A 58 8.29 -3.68 4.26
CA ASP A 58 8.89 -2.60 3.47
C ASP A 58 10.20 -2.07 4.08
N ASP A 59 10.23 -1.84 5.40
CA ASP A 59 11.43 -1.41 6.12
C ASP A 59 12.56 -2.46 6.00
N VAL A 60 12.22 -3.76 6.12
CA VAL A 60 13.19 -4.86 5.99
C VAL A 60 13.81 -4.94 4.59
N PHE A 61 13.00 -4.80 3.53
CA PHE A 61 13.49 -4.91 2.15
C PHE A 61 14.20 -3.65 1.65
N THR A 62 13.85 -2.47 2.19
CA THR A 62 14.48 -1.20 1.81
C THR A 62 15.73 -0.87 2.62
N GLY A 63 15.97 -1.57 3.73
CA GLY A 63 17.10 -1.29 4.63
C GLY A 63 16.93 0.03 5.41
N GLY A 64 15.70 0.51 5.56
CA GLY A 64 15.36 1.73 6.29
C GLY A 64 15.36 1.56 7.81
N VAL A 65 14.99 2.63 8.52
CA VAL A 65 14.76 2.56 9.96
C VAL A 65 13.50 1.71 10.22
N ILE A 66 13.68 0.58 10.91
CA ILE A 66 12.59 -0.35 11.23
C ILE A 66 11.48 0.39 11.98
N GLY A 67 10.25 0.27 11.48
CA GLY A 67 9.06 0.89 12.04
C GLY A 67 8.65 2.20 11.37
N SER A 68 9.50 2.81 10.54
CA SER A 68 9.20 4.09 9.89
C SER A 68 8.10 3.94 8.84
N SER A 69 8.17 2.93 7.97
CA SER A 69 7.12 2.64 7.00
C SER A 69 5.90 2.04 7.68
N SER A 70 6.10 1.24 8.74
CA SER A 70 5.00 0.68 9.55
C SER A 70 4.11 1.77 10.13
N PHE A 71 4.71 2.78 10.78
CA PHE A 71 4.00 3.94 11.31
C PHE A 71 3.30 4.71 10.19
N SER A 72 4.00 4.96 9.08
CA SER A 72 3.48 5.73 7.95
C SER A 72 2.26 5.05 7.30
N LEU A 73 2.29 3.74 7.11
CA LEU A 73 1.17 3.00 6.51
C LEU A 73 -0.03 2.90 7.45
N VAL A 74 0.19 2.74 8.76
CA VAL A 74 -0.91 2.80 9.74
C VAL A 74 -1.55 4.19 9.74
N LEU A 75 -0.75 5.26 9.69
CA LEU A 75 -1.26 6.63 9.57
C LEU A 75 -2.09 6.81 8.29
N ILE A 76 -1.59 6.32 7.15
CA ILE A 76 -2.31 6.36 5.86
C ILE A 76 -3.62 5.58 5.93
N TYR A 77 -3.62 4.41 6.56
CA TYR A 77 -4.83 3.61 6.77
C TYR A 77 -5.90 4.42 7.51
N ILE A 78 -5.52 5.06 8.63
CA ILE A 78 -6.42 5.90 9.44
C ILE A 78 -6.93 7.09 8.61
N ILE A 79 -6.06 7.78 7.88
CA ILE A 79 -6.43 8.92 7.04
C ILE A 79 -7.46 8.51 5.98
N ILE A 80 -7.21 7.42 5.24
CA ILE A 80 -8.16 6.93 4.23
C ILE A 80 -9.46 6.53 4.89
N HIS A 81 -9.42 5.82 6.01
CA HIS A 81 -10.62 5.41 6.71
C HIS A 81 -11.51 6.61 7.09
N LEU A 82 -10.90 7.69 7.60
CA LEU A 82 -11.63 8.90 7.92
C LEU A 82 -12.11 9.65 6.67
N LEU A 83 -11.32 9.62 5.58
CA LEU A 83 -11.65 10.29 4.34
C LEU A 83 -12.83 9.64 3.63
N THR A 84 -12.93 8.31 3.63
CA THR A 84 -14.03 7.58 2.99
C THR A 84 -15.38 7.80 3.66
N GLN A 85 -15.39 8.25 4.92
CA GLN A 85 -16.62 8.68 5.59
C GLN A 85 -17.13 10.04 5.10
N LYS A 86 -16.27 10.86 4.46
CA LYS A 86 -16.57 12.24 4.08
C LYS A 86 -16.55 12.50 2.57
N VAL A 87 -15.81 11.70 1.82
CA VAL A 87 -15.55 11.93 0.39
C VAL A 87 -15.73 10.63 -0.39
N GLU A 88 -16.60 10.67 -1.40
CA GLU A 88 -16.73 9.59 -2.36
C GLU A 88 -15.61 9.69 -3.41
N LEU A 89 -14.70 8.72 -3.40
CA LEU A 89 -13.64 8.57 -4.41
C LEU A 89 -14.18 7.87 -5.66
N SER A 90 -15.14 8.51 -6.32
CA SER A 90 -15.84 7.96 -7.48
C SER A 90 -15.03 8.05 -8.77
N THR A 91 -14.26 9.11 -8.95
CA THR A 91 -13.53 9.37 -10.20
C THR A 91 -12.13 8.78 -10.21
N VAL A 92 -11.68 8.34 -11.39
CA VAL A 92 -10.31 7.82 -11.61
C VAL A 92 -9.26 8.87 -11.20
N THR A 93 -9.49 10.14 -11.54
CA THR A 93 -8.61 11.26 -11.21
C THR A 93 -8.50 11.47 -9.70
N SER A 94 -9.61 11.36 -8.95
CA SER A 94 -9.56 11.48 -7.48
C SER A 94 -8.74 10.36 -6.85
N ARG A 95 -8.88 9.12 -7.33
CA ARG A 95 -8.10 7.97 -6.84
C ARG A 95 -6.61 8.11 -7.14
N ALA A 96 -6.27 8.55 -8.34
CA ALA A 96 -4.89 8.84 -8.72
C ALA A 96 -4.27 9.95 -7.86
N GLY A 97 -5.01 11.05 -7.64
CA GLY A 97 -4.57 12.15 -6.80
C GLY A 97 -4.34 11.74 -5.35
N VAL A 98 -5.28 10.98 -4.77
CA VAL A 98 -5.16 10.46 -3.40
C VAL A 98 -3.98 9.49 -3.27
N ALA A 99 -3.79 8.59 -4.23
CA ALA A 99 -2.65 7.68 -4.23
C ALA A 99 -1.31 8.42 -4.29
N ALA A 100 -1.18 9.42 -5.15
CA ALA A 100 0.02 10.25 -5.22
C ALA A 100 0.25 11.02 -3.91
N ALA A 101 -0.78 11.68 -3.37
CA ALA A 101 -0.68 12.47 -2.15
C ALA A 101 -0.28 11.62 -0.94
N LEU A 102 -0.85 10.43 -0.78
CA LEU A 102 -0.53 9.54 0.34
C LEU A 102 0.83 8.86 0.19
N THR A 103 1.26 8.60 -1.04
CA THR A 103 2.63 8.15 -1.31
C THR A 103 3.64 9.22 -0.90
N LEU A 104 3.37 10.47 -1.28
CA LEU A 104 4.21 11.60 -0.87
C LEU A 104 4.21 11.76 0.66
N LEU A 105 3.05 11.62 1.31
CA LEU A 105 2.93 11.65 2.76
C LEU A 105 3.78 10.55 3.44
N LYS A 106 3.73 9.30 2.94
CA LYS A 106 4.58 8.21 3.44
C LYS A 106 6.04 8.62 3.37
N MET A 107 6.49 9.09 2.20
CA MET A 107 7.90 9.40 1.97
C MET A 107 8.38 10.58 2.83
N ILE A 108 7.55 11.62 3.00
CA ILE A 108 7.84 12.73 3.91
C ILE A 108 7.94 12.22 5.35
N THR A 109 7.00 11.37 5.78
CA THR A 109 6.98 10.83 7.15
C THR A 109 8.24 10.00 7.43
N VAL A 110 8.61 9.10 6.52
CA VAL A 110 9.85 8.30 6.61
C VAL A 110 11.07 9.22 6.62
N TRP A 111 11.13 10.23 5.75
CA TRP A 111 12.25 11.18 5.70
C TRP A 111 12.40 11.96 7.01
N VAL A 112 11.29 12.43 7.61
CA VAL A 112 11.30 13.11 8.93
C VAL A 112 11.81 12.18 10.02
N ILE A 113 11.38 10.92 10.04
CA ILE A 113 11.82 9.93 11.04
C ILE A 113 13.33 9.68 10.91
N ILE A 114 13.84 9.48 9.68
CA ILE A 114 15.27 9.27 9.44
C ILE A 114 16.09 10.52 9.84
N ARG A 115 15.57 11.72 9.57
CA ARG A 115 16.21 12.96 10.01
C ARG A 115 16.25 13.07 11.53
N ALA A 116 15.20 12.65 12.22
CA ALA A 116 15.12 12.66 13.67
C ALA A 116 16.14 11.71 14.33
N THR A 117 16.59 10.65 13.64
CA THR A 117 17.68 9.77 14.13
C THR A 117 19.08 10.36 13.92
N GLY A 118 19.20 11.61 13.45
CA GLY A 118 20.48 12.28 13.21
C GLY A 118 21.15 11.93 11.88
N LEU A 119 20.50 11.13 11.02
CA LEU A 119 21.03 10.80 9.70
C LEU A 119 20.72 11.92 8.70
N ALA A 120 21.76 12.45 8.05
CA ALA A 120 21.63 13.51 7.06
C ALA A 120 21.30 12.92 5.68
N VAL A 121 20.02 12.61 5.45
CA VAL A 121 19.54 12.16 4.14
C VAL A 121 18.93 13.34 3.36
N PRO A 122 19.41 13.65 2.14
CA PRO A 122 18.84 14.71 1.32
C PRO A 122 17.43 14.34 0.84
N PHE A 123 16.55 15.33 0.75
CA PHE A 123 15.26 15.13 0.11
C PHE A 123 15.47 14.96 -1.40
N SER A 124 15.16 13.78 -1.93
CA SER A 124 15.45 13.43 -3.33
C SER A 124 14.28 13.76 -4.25
N PHE A 125 14.56 14.26 -5.46
CA PHE A 125 13.57 14.41 -6.52
C PHE A 125 12.86 13.09 -6.87
N GLN A 126 13.52 11.95 -6.60
CA GLN A 126 12.92 10.62 -6.75
C GLN A 126 11.68 10.43 -5.87
N ILE A 127 11.57 11.11 -4.72
CA ILE A 127 10.38 11.05 -3.84
C ILE A 127 9.16 11.57 -4.61
N LEU A 128 9.31 12.71 -5.28
CA LEU A 128 8.24 13.32 -6.07
C LEU A 128 7.89 12.46 -7.27
N LEU A 129 8.90 11.98 -8.02
CA LEU A 129 8.67 11.10 -9.17
C LEU A 129 7.93 9.83 -8.77
N THR A 130 8.30 9.21 -7.65
CA THR A 130 7.65 7.97 -7.20
C THR A 130 6.20 8.21 -6.81
N ALA A 131 5.89 9.35 -6.16
CA ALA A 131 4.51 9.73 -5.88
C ALA A 131 3.69 9.92 -7.17
N ILE A 132 4.25 10.60 -8.17
CA ILE A 132 3.61 10.80 -9.48
C ILE A 132 3.37 9.46 -10.18
N VAL A 133 4.39 8.60 -10.26
CA VAL A 133 4.28 7.26 -10.85
C VAL A 133 3.22 6.44 -10.13
N THR A 134 3.19 6.48 -8.80
CA THR A 134 2.17 5.75 -8.02
C THR A 134 0.77 6.25 -8.34
N GLY A 135 0.56 7.57 -8.42
CA GLY A 135 -0.74 8.14 -8.83
C GLY A 135 -1.14 7.75 -10.24
N LEU A 136 -0.19 7.77 -11.19
CA LEU A 136 -0.44 7.42 -12.59
C LEU A 136 -0.84 5.95 -12.75
N PHE A 137 -0.16 5.05 -12.04
CA PHE A 137 -0.44 3.61 -12.08
C PHE A 137 -1.58 3.18 -11.16
N ALA A 138 -2.05 4.04 -10.25
CA ALA A 138 -3.08 3.71 -9.28
C ALA A 138 -4.36 3.10 -9.91
N PRO A 139 -4.93 3.63 -11.00
CA PRO A 139 -6.14 3.06 -11.60
C PRO A 139 -5.93 1.62 -12.08
N VAL A 140 -4.79 1.35 -12.72
CA VAL A 140 -4.43 0.02 -13.24
C VAL A 140 -4.25 -0.95 -12.08
N ILE A 141 -3.50 -0.54 -11.05
CA ILE A 141 -3.25 -1.36 -9.86
C ILE A 141 -4.56 -1.72 -9.13
N ILE A 142 -5.48 -0.76 -8.97
CA ILE A 142 -6.79 -1.00 -8.34
C ILE A 142 -7.59 -2.04 -9.14
N VAL A 143 -7.61 -1.94 -10.47
CA VAL A 143 -8.29 -2.94 -11.32
C VAL A 143 -7.68 -4.32 -11.14
N VAL A 144 -6.35 -4.42 -11.06
CA VAL A 144 -5.66 -5.69 -10.78
C VAL A 144 -6.04 -6.24 -9.41
N PHE A 145 -6.07 -5.42 -8.37
CA PHE A 145 -6.46 -5.84 -7.01
C PHE A 145 -7.90 -6.34 -6.95
N LEU A 146 -8.83 -5.67 -7.64
CA LEU A 146 -10.21 -6.13 -7.76
C LEU A 146 -10.31 -7.50 -8.44
N ARG A 147 -9.50 -7.75 -9.48
CA ARG A 147 -9.44 -9.06 -10.14
C ARG A 147 -8.84 -10.14 -9.24
N LEU A 148 -7.73 -9.84 -8.57
CA LEU A 148 -7.08 -10.77 -7.64
C LEU A 148 -8.01 -11.15 -6.49
N LYS A 149 -8.73 -10.17 -5.92
CA LYS A 149 -9.72 -10.44 -4.87
C LYS A 149 -10.85 -11.34 -5.36
N ARG A 150 -11.36 -11.13 -6.58
CA ARG A 150 -12.38 -12.01 -7.17
C ARG A 150 -11.88 -13.44 -7.31
N LEU A 151 -10.65 -13.64 -7.77
CA LEU A 151 -10.04 -14.96 -7.89
C LEU A 151 -9.80 -15.63 -6.52
N ALA A 152 -9.32 -14.87 -5.54
CA ALA A 152 -9.12 -15.36 -4.18
C ALA A 152 -10.44 -15.66 -3.44
N GLY A 153 -11.51 -14.94 -3.77
CA GLY A 153 -12.86 -15.16 -3.25
C GLY A 153 -13.65 -16.25 -3.99
N ALA A 154 -13.28 -16.61 -5.22
CA ALA A 154 -13.91 -17.65 -6.04
C ALA A 154 -13.37 -19.08 -5.73
N GLY A 155 -13.00 -19.35 -4.48
CA GLY A 155 -12.78 -20.73 -4.00
C GLY A 155 -14.12 -21.47 -3.84
N PRO A 156 -14.17 -22.79 -4.05
CA PRO A 156 -15.41 -23.53 -4.32
C PRO A 156 -16.38 -23.48 -3.13
N GLN A 157 -17.48 -22.74 -3.29
CA GLN A 157 -18.67 -22.83 -2.45
C GLN A 157 -19.82 -23.59 -3.16
N THR A 158 -19.50 -24.40 -4.16
CA THR A 158 -20.50 -25.06 -5.03
C THR A 158 -20.65 -26.57 -4.82
N GLU A 159 -20.26 -27.13 -3.67
CA GLU A 159 -20.38 -28.57 -3.40
C GLU A 159 -21.01 -28.94 -2.04
N ARG A 160 -21.69 -28.02 -1.35
CA ARG A 160 -22.38 -28.34 -0.07
C ARG A 160 -23.89 -28.06 -0.04
N GLU A 161 -24.54 -28.07 -1.20
CA GLU A 161 -26.01 -28.14 -1.30
C GLU A 161 -26.45 -29.30 -2.22
N GLY A 162 -25.79 -30.44 -2.09
CA GLY A 162 -26.18 -31.68 -2.74
C GLY A 162 -25.95 -32.84 -1.78
N GLY A 163 -26.84 -33.05 -0.82
CA GLY A 163 -26.75 -34.21 0.06
C GLY A 163 -27.63 -34.14 1.31
N LEU A 164 -28.85 -34.68 1.13
CA LEU A 164 -29.81 -35.17 2.13
C LEU A 164 -30.80 -34.16 2.71
#